data_AF-A0A1A9HGA1-F1
#
_entry.id   AF-A0A1A9HGA1-F1
#
_cell.length_a   1.000
_cell.length_b   1.000
_cell.length_c   1.000
_cell.angle_alpha   90.00
_cell.angle_beta   90.00
_cell.angle_gamma   90.00
#
_symmetry.space_group_name_H-M   'P 1'
#
loop_
_entity.id
_entity.type
_entity.pdbx_description
1 polymer ?
#
loop_
_entity_poly.entity_id
_entity_poly.type
_entity_poly.pdbx_seq_one_letter_code
_entity_poly.pdbx_strand_id
1 'polypeptide(L)'
;MYLQSPPSFDSNAPFDPMSGSGGGFPSVFIAPEASWTGRRILSACLLLACRIGRHDEAAPIAAALALELGDERAVKVLMAVGALLGGDASVGRAELAREQHSGEADAATLVFAMVDRLAGGQHEWQPLVQRVLSTSSDPTWRAIAYAIEQIG
;
A
#
# COMPACT_ATOMS: atom_id res chain seq x y z
N MET A 1 -13.73 45.70 25.36
CA MET A 1 -12.97 44.57 24.79
C MET A 1 -11.50 44.95 24.82
N TYR A 2 -10.69 44.31 25.68
CA TYR A 2 -9.24 44.51 25.70
C TYR A 2 -8.59 43.32 24.99
N LEU A 3 -7.87 43.58 23.90
CA LEU A 3 -7.04 42.58 23.21
C LEU A 3 -5.71 42.48 23.95
N GLN A 4 -5.44 41.35 24.60
CA GLN A 4 -4.12 41.03 25.14
C GLN A 4 -3.20 40.58 24.00
N SER A 5 -2.04 41.23 23.88
CA SER A 5 -0.94 40.80 23.01
C SER A 5 -0.25 39.54 23.56
N PRO A 6 0.28 38.64 22.71
CA PRO A 6 1.00 37.46 23.18
C PRO A 6 2.38 37.83 23.74
N PRO A 7 2.94 37.04 24.67
CA PRO A 7 4.24 37.32 25.28
C PRO A 7 5.39 37.05 24.30
N SER A 8 6.37 37.95 24.29
CA SER A 8 7.61 37.86 23.52
C SER A 8 8.49 36.73 24.06
N PHE A 9 8.99 35.87 23.17
CA PHE A 9 10.00 34.85 23.51
C PHE A 9 11.40 35.48 23.43
N ASP A 10 12.13 35.47 24.54
CA ASP A 10 13.48 36.03 24.63
C ASP A 10 14.51 34.91 24.41
N SER A 11 15.14 34.88 23.23
CA SER A 11 15.98 33.78 22.74
C SER A 11 17.38 33.72 23.36
N ASN A 12 17.69 34.58 24.32
CA ASN A 12 19.04 34.73 24.87
C ASN A 12 19.21 34.27 26.33
N ALA A 13 18.21 33.57 26.90
CA ALA A 13 18.36 33.00 28.24
C ALA A 13 19.25 31.74 28.21
N PRO A 14 20.36 31.66 28.98
CA PRO A 14 21.21 30.48 29.05
C PRO A 14 20.48 29.31 29.73
N PHE A 15 20.59 28.13 29.13
CA PHE A 15 19.95 26.89 29.60
C PHE A 15 20.66 26.38 30.86
N ASP A 16 19.97 26.36 32.00
CA ASP A 16 20.49 25.84 33.27
C ASP A 16 19.99 24.40 33.52
N PRO A 17 20.85 23.37 33.40
CA PRO A 17 20.42 21.98 33.32
C PRO A 17 20.12 21.30 34.67
N MET A 18 20.10 22.03 35.80
CA MET A 18 19.97 21.44 37.14
C MET A 18 18.80 21.97 37.99
N SER A 19 17.74 22.50 37.36
CA SER A 19 16.47 22.76 38.05
C SER A 19 15.43 21.71 37.66
N GLY A 20 15.29 20.69 38.51
CA GLY A 20 14.35 19.59 38.30
C GLY A 20 12.89 20.02 38.42
N SER A 21 12.10 19.70 37.40
CA SER A 21 10.68 19.31 37.44
C SER A 21 10.14 19.38 36.01
N GLY A 22 10.43 18.38 35.19
CA GLY A 22 10.02 18.34 33.79
C GLY A 22 9.62 16.94 33.41
N GLY A 23 8.36 16.78 33.00
CA GLY A 23 7.65 15.52 32.85
C GLY A 23 8.46 14.44 32.15
N GLY A 24 8.31 13.22 32.67
CA GLY A 24 8.64 12.02 31.92
C GLY A 24 8.08 12.19 30.52
N PHE A 25 8.95 12.09 29.52
CA PHE A 25 8.52 11.91 28.15
C PHE A 25 7.48 10.80 28.18
N PRO A 26 6.21 11.07 27.81
CA PRO A 26 5.31 9.96 27.61
C PRO A 26 5.99 9.14 26.53
N SER A 27 6.43 7.92 26.89
CA SER A 27 6.67 6.89 25.90
C SER A 27 5.41 6.90 25.06
N VAL A 28 5.49 7.44 23.84
CA VAL A 28 4.38 7.47 22.91
C VAL A 28 4.20 6.01 22.52
N PHE A 29 3.47 5.30 23.38
CA PHE A 29 2.76 4.12 22.98
C PHE A 29 1.86 4.61 21.87
N ILE A 30 2.29 4.35 20.63
CA ILE A 30 1.44 4.52 19.46
C ILE A 30 0.20 3.69 19.78
N ALA A 31 -0.89 4.38 20.10
CA ALA A 31 -2.16 3.72 20.36
C ALA A 31 -2.47 2.85 19.14
N PRO A 32 -2.89 1.60 19.31
CA PRO A 32 -3.11 0.69 18.18
C PRO A 32 -4.07 1.25 17.12
N GLU A 33 -4.98 2.15 17.51
CA GLU A 33 -5.89 2.86 16.59
C GLU A 33 -5.20 3.89 15.67
N ALA A 34 -4.09 4.49 16.12
CA ALA A 34 -3.30 5.41 15.29
C ALA A 34 -2.60 4.66 14.14
N SER A 35 -2.13 3.42 14.39
CA SER A 35 -1.49 2.58 13.37
C SER A 35 -2.46 2.17 12.26
N TRP A 36 -3.70 1.84 12.63
CA TRP A 36 -4.72 1.42 11.67
C TRP A 36 -5.20 2.58 10.79
N THR A 37 -5.30 3.77 11.37
CA THR A 37 -5.60 5.00 10.63
C THR A 37 -4.45 5.40 9.71
N GLY A 38 -3.20 5.29 10.18
CA GLY A 38 -2.00 5.57 9.39
C GLY A 38 -1.87 4.67 8.16
N ARG A 39 -2.04 3.34 8.33
CA ARG A 39 -2.03 2.38 7.21
C ARG A 39 -3.07 2.70 6.15
N ARG A 40 -4.29 3.05 6.55
CA ARG A 40 -5.37 3.42 5.62
C ARG A 40 -5.05 4.69 4.83
N ILE A 41 -4.50 5.70 5.50
CA ILE A 41 -4.10 6.95 4.85
C ILE A 41 -2.98 6.68 3.85
N LEU A 42 -1.94 5.94 4.25
CA LEU A 42 -0.83 5.58 3.38
C LEU A 42 -1.29 4.75 2.18
N SER A 43 -2.17 3.76 2.36
CA SER A 43 -2.75 2.99 1.25
C SER A 43 -3.54 3.87 0.28
N ALA A 44 -4.33 4.82 0.79
CA ALA A 44 -5.09 5.75 -0.04
C ALA A 44 -4.18 6.71 -0.81
N CYS A 45 -3.17 7.27 -0.15
CA CYS A 45 -2.16 8.12 -0.78
C CYS A 45 -1.38 7.36 -1.86
N LEU A 46 -1.00 6.11 -1.61
CA LEU A 46 -0.31 5.27 -2.57
C LEU A 46 -1.17 5.00 -3.81
N LEU A 47 -2.43 4.60 -3.61
CA LEU A 47 -3.39 4.38 -4.71
C LEU A 47 -3.55 5.65 -5.56
N LEU A 48 -3.69 6.82 -4.92
CA LEU A 48 -3.82 8.09 -5.61
C LEU A 48 -2.55 8.44 -6.38
N ALA A 49 -1.37 8.36 -5.76
CA ALA A 49 -0.09 8.66 -6.39
C ALA A 49 0.18 7.79 -7.62
N CYS A 50 -0.09 6.49 -7.51
CA CYS A 50 0.01 5.56 -8.64
C CYS A 50 -1.00 5.88 -9.75
N ARG A 51 -2.25 6.19 -9.40
CA ARG A 51 -3.31 6.54 -10.37
C ARG A 51 -2.96 7.77 -11.21
N ILE A 52 -2.29 8.76 -10.62
CA ILE A 52 -1.93 10.01 -11.33
C ILE A 52 -0.51 9.98 -11.91
N GLY A 53 0.19 8.83 -11.88
CA GLY A 53 1.53 8.66 -12.45
C GLY A 53 2.64 9.38 -11.67
N ARG A 54 2.44 9.70 -10.38
CA ARG A 54 3.45 10.35 -9.53
C ARG A 54 4.36 9.30 -8.89
N HIS A 55 5.16 8.62 -9.71
CA HIS A 55 6.03 7.53 -9.27
C HIS A 55 7.06 7.96 -8.21
N ASP A 56 7.57 9.20 -8.30
CA ASP A 56 8.52 9.76 -7.33
C ASP A 56 7.91 9.91 -5.92
N GLU A 57 6.60 10.17 -5.84
CA GLU A 57 5.88 10.23 -4.56
C GLU A 57 5.41 8.84 -4.11
N ALA A 58 5.06 7.96 -5.05
CA ALA A 58 4.62 6.61 -4.74
C ALA A 58 5.74 5.78 -4.05
N ALA A 59 6.99 5.94 -4.46
CA ALA A 59 8.12 5.17 -3.91
C ALA A 59 8.32 5.33 -2.39
N PRO A 60 8.44 6.55 -1.83
CA PRO A 60 8.58 6.71 -0.37
C PRO A 60 7.33 6.30 0.40
N ILE A 61 6.12 6.49 -0.16
CA ILE A 61 4.87 6.05 0.47
C ILE A 61 4.81 4.52 0.52
N ALA A 62 5.18 3.84 -0.58
CA ALA A 62 5.25 2.39 -0.65
C ALA A 62 6.24 1.82 0.36
N ALA A 63 7.42 2.42 0.49
CA ALA A 63 8.42 2.00 1.47
C ALA A 63 7.91 2.15 2.91
N ALA A 64 7.27 3.27 3.25
CA ALA A 64 6.67 3.47 4.57
C ALA A 64 5.55 2.47 4.85
N LEU A 65 4.68 2.22 3.86
CA LEU A 65 3.57 1.28 4.00
C LEU A 65 4.07 -0.17 4.13
N ALA A 66 5.13 -0.55 3.41
CA ALA A 66 5.74 -1.88 3.51
C ALA A 66 6.29 -2.14 4.92
N LEU A 67 6.97 -1.15 5.52
CA LEU A 67 7.44 -1.23 6.90
C LEU A 67 6.29 -1.36 7.90
N GLU A 68 5.21 -0.62 7.69
CA GLU A 68 4.03 -0.63 8.56
C GLU A 68 3.22 -1.93 8.47
N LEU A 69 3.08 -2.51 7.27
CA LEU A 69 2.33 -3.74 7.02
C LEU A 69 3.15 -5.01 7.26
N GLY A 70 4.46 -4.95 7.06
CA GLY A 70 5.32 -6.14 6.99
C GLY A 70 5.03 -7.02 5.77
N ASP A 71 4.33 -6.50 4.76
CA ASP A 71 3.89 -7.23 3.57
C ASP A 71 4.12 -6.38 2.30
N GLU A 72 5.27 -6.57 1.68
CA GLU A 72 5.62 -5.90 0.42
C GLU A 72 4.71 -6.31 -0.75
N ARG A 73 4.12 -7.51 -0.68
CA ARG A 73 3.27 -8.04 -1.75
C ARG A 73 1.93 -7.32 -1.77
N ALA A 74 1.34 -7.07 -0.61
CA ALA A 74 0.15 -6.22 -0.48
C ALA A 74 0.39 -4.80 -1.01
N VAL A 75 1.57 -4.23 -0.77
CA VAL A 75 1.95 -2.91 -1.31
C VAL A 75 2.02 -2.92 -2.83
N LYS A 76 2.65 -3.94 -3.43
CA LYS A 76 2.72 -4.11 -4.89
C LYS A 76 1.34 -4.28 -5.52
N VAL A 77 0.43 -5.00 -4.86
CA VAL A 77 -0.97 -5.11 -5.28
C VAL A 77 -1.64 -3.73 -5.32
N LEU A 78 -1.47 -2.92 -4.27
CA LEU A 78 -2.00 -1.54 -4.24
C LEU A 78 -1.41 -0.68 -5.36
N MET A 79 -0.10 -0.79 -5.61
CA MET A 79 0.54 -0.07 -6.71
C MET A 79 0.00 -0.48 -8.08
N ALA A 80 -0.14 -1.79 -8.33
CA ALA A 80 -0.68 -2.31 -9.58
C ALA A 80 -2.13 -1.89 -9.82
N VAL A 81 -2.98 -1.95 -8.79
CA VAL A 81 -4.37 -1.49 -8.87
C VAL A 81 -4.43 0.03 -9.09
N GLY A 82 -3.64 0.80 -8.34
CA GLY A 82 -3.57 2.25 -8.49
C GLY A 82 -3.16 2.66 -9.90
N ALA A 83 -2.08 2.07 -10.43
CA ALA A 83 -1.60 2.32 -11.78
C ALA A 83 -2.66 1.93 -12.84
N LEU A 84 -3.33 0.79 -12.69
CA LEU A 84 -4.39 0.35 -13.59
C LEU A 84 -5.53 1.37 -13.66
N LEU A 85 -5.94 1.94 -12.52
CA LEU A 85 -6.95 2.99 -12.47
C LEU A 85 -6.51 4.28 -13.18
N GLY A 86 -5.20 4.47 -13.38
CA GLY A 86 -4.60 5.50 -14.22
C GLY A 86 -4.43 5.10 -15.69
N GLY A 87 -4.78 3.86 -16.06
CA GLY A 87 -4.59 3.31 -17.40
C GLY A 87 -3.23 2.64 -17.64
N ASP A 88 -2.41 2.45 -16.60
CA ASP A 88 -1.11 1.79 -16.70
C ASP A 88 -1.10 0.42 -16.01
N ALA A 89 -0.93 -0.64 -16.81
CA ALA A 89 -0.85 -2.01 -16.31
C ALA A 89 0.59 -2.54 -16.19
N SER A 90 1.61 -1.71 -16.44
CA SER A 90 3.01 -2.11 -16.46
C SER A 90 3.46 -2.78 -15.17
N VAL A 91 3.07 -2.21 -14.01
CA VAL A 91 3.37 -2.74 -12.68
C VAL A 91 2.73 -4.11 -12.49
N GLY A 92 1.45 -4.26 -12.85
CA GLY A 92 0.73 -5.52 -12.74
C GLY A 92 1.35 -6.62 -13.60
N ARG A 93 1.71 -6.32 -14.85
CA ARG A 93 2.37 -7.27 -15.77
C ARG A 93 3.76 -7.67 -15.32
N ALA A 94 4.55 -6.72 -14.85
CA ALA A 94 5.90 -6.99 -14.35
C ALA A 94 5.88 -7.94 -13.15
N GLU A 95 4.96 -7.75 -12.21
CA GLU A 95 4.79 -8.66 -11.07
C GLU A 95 4.16 -10.00 -11.51
N LEU A 96 3.20 -10.00 -12.44
CA LEU A 96 2.65 -11.23 -12.99
C LEU A 96 3.71 -12.14 -13.61
N ALA A 97 4.61 -11.57 -14.42
CA ALA A 97 5.72 -12.31 -15.04
C ALA A 97 6.70 -12.90 -14.01
N ARG A 98 6.89 -12.24 -12.86
CA ARG A 98 7.67 -12.77 -11.74
C ARG A 98 6.97 -13.95 -11.09
N GLU A 99 5.66 -13.86 -10.89
CA GLU A 99 4.84 -14.89 -10.23
C GLU A 99 4.61 -16.14 -11.09
N GLN A 100 4.74 -16.06 -12.41
CA GLN A 100 4.67 -17.24 -13.28
C GLN A 100 5.67 -18.33 -12.85
N HIS A 101 6.79 -17.93 -12.25
CA HIS A 101 7.89 -18.79 -11.82
C HIS A 101 7.85 -19.20 -10.33
N SER A 102 6.98 -18.60 -9.50
CA SER A 102 7.01 -18.80 -8.03
C SER A 102 6.26 -20.05 -7.54
N GLY A 103 5.59 -20.79 -8.43
CA GLY A 103 4.92 -22.06 -8.13
C GLY A 103 3.62 -21.94 -7.32
N GLU A 104 3.51 -20.98 -6.40
CA GLU A 104 2.32 -20.71 -5.60
C GLU A 104 1.42 -19.65 -6.25
N ALA A 105 0.11 -19.90 -6.29
CA ALA A 105 -0.86 -18.92 -6.74
C ALA A 105 -1.69 -18.46 -5.54
N ASP A 106 -1.42 -17.24 -5.08
CA ASP A 106 -2.09 -16.61 -3.95
C ASP A 106 -3.02 -15.47 -4.39
N ALA A 107 -3.62 -14.78 -3.41
CA ALA A 107 -4.54 -13.68 -3.67
C ALA A 107 -3.89 -12.53 -4.47
N ALA A 108 -2.61 -12.22 -4.21
CA ALA A 108 -1.90 -11.17 -4.95
C ALA A 108 -1.68 -11.56 -6.41
N THR A 109 -1.32 -12.82 -6.67
CA THR A 109 -1.19 -13.37 -8.02
C THR A 109 -2.49 -13.27 -8.81
N LEU A 110 -3.63 -13.59 -8.18
CA LEU A 110 -4.95 -13.41 -8.81
C LEU A 110 -5.24 -11.94 -9.13
N VAL A 111 -4.84 -11.00 -8.26
CA VAL A 111 -5.01 -9.56 -8.54
C VAL A 111 -4.14 -9.10 -9.71
N PHE A 112 -2.89 -9.55 -9.81
CA PHE A 112 -2.06 -9.23 -10.97
C PHE A 112 -2.63 -9.82 -12.27
N ALA A 113 -3.18 -11.03 -12.22
CA ALA A 113 -3.86 -11.66 -13.36
C ALA A 113 -5.10 -10.85 -13.79
N MET A 114 -5.88 -10.38 -12.82
CA MET A 114 -7.01 -9.49 -13.06
C MET A 114 -6.57 -8.15 -13.68
N VAL A 115 -5.46 -7.56 -13.20
CA VAL A 115 -4.91 -6.31 -13.75
C VAL A 115 -4.49 -6.48 -15.21
N ASP A 116 -3.75 -7.54 -15.54
CA ASP A 116 -3.37 -7.81 -16.92
C ASP A 116 -4.60 -8.04 -17.81
N ARG A 117 -5.58 -8.81 -17.33
CA ARG A 117 -6.82 -9.08 -18.06
C ARG A 117 -7.61 -7.81 -18.36
N LEU A 118 -7.83 -6.95 -17.36
CA LEU A 118 -8.56 -5.68 -17.51
C LEU A 118 -7.84 -4.71 -18.46
N ALA A 119 -6.52 -4.82 -18.58
CA ALA A 119 -5.71 -4.02 -19.49
C ALA A 119 -5.61 -4.58 -20.93
N GLY A 120 -6.43 -5.59 -21.26
CA GLY A 120 -6.42 -6.23 -22.57
C GLY A 120 -5.22 -7.16 -22.82
N GLY A 121 -4.61 -7.67 -21.75
CA GLY A 121 -3.56 -8.68 -21.82
C GLY A 121 -4.05 -9.93 -22.56
N GLN A 122 -3.29 -10.35 -23.58
CA GLN A 122 -3.73 -11.39 -24.50
C GLN A 122 -3.85 -12.74 -23.77
N HIS A 123 -2.82 -13.19 -23.03
CA HIS A 123 -2.82 -14.54 -22.41
C HIS A 123 -1.97 -14.70 -21.14
N GLU A 124 -1.24 -13.67 -20.67
CA GLU A 124 -0.26 -13.85 -19.58
C GLU A 124 -0.91 -14.17 -18.21
N TRP A 125 -2.14 -13.71 -18.02
CA TRP A 125 -2.97 -13.99 -16.84
C TRP A 125 -3.49 -15.43 -16.77
N GLN A 126 -3.70 -16.08 -17.92
CA GLN A 126 -4.45 -17.33 -18.04
C GLN A 126 -3.78 -18.53 -17.33
N PRO A 127 -2.45 -18.76 -17.44
CA PRO A 127 -1.79 -19.88 -16.77
C PRO A 127 -1.95 -19.84 -15.25
N LEU A 128 -1.98 -18.65 -14.65
CA LEU A 128 -2.09 -18.48 -13.20
C LEU A 128 -3.51 -18.70 -12.71
N VAL A 129 -4.52 -18.22 -13.45
CA VAL A 129 -5.93 -18.48 -13.17
C VAL A 129 -6.22 -19.98 -13.28
N GLN A 130 -5.74 -20.65 -14.33
CA GLN A 130 -5.87 -22.09 -14.51
C GLN A 130 -5.15 -22.89 -13.42
N ARG A 131 -4.01 -22.40 -12.93
CA ARG A 131 -3.33 -23.00 -11.76
C ARG A 131 -4.23 -22.96 -10.53
N VAL A 132 -4.80 -21.80 -10.18
CA VAL A 132 -5.73 -21.70 -9.03
C VAL A 132 -6.94 -22.62 -9.20
N LEU A 133 -7.52 -22.67 -10.40
CA LEU A 133 -8.67 -23.54 -10.69
C LEU A 133 -8.35 -25.04 -10.61
N SER A 134 -7.09 -25.44 -10.80
CA SER A 134 -6.66 -26.83 -10.75
C SER A 134 -6.11 -27.25 -9.38
N THR A 135 -5.52 -26.34 -8.61
CA THR A 135 -4.83 -26.67 -7.35
C THR A 135 -5.55 -26.19 -6.09
N SER A 136 -6.35 -25.12 -6.17
CA SER A 136 -7.01 -24.58 -4.98
C SER A 136 -8.33 -25.31 -4.68
N SER A 137 -8.47 -25.74 -3.43
CA SER A 137 -9.72 -26.21 -2.83
C SER A 137 -10.54 -25.08 -2.18
N ASP A 138 -10.00 -23.86 -2.11
CA ASP A 138 -10.70 -22.71 -1.52
C ASP A 138 -11.79 -22.20 -2.50
N PRO A 139 -13.08 -22.25 -2.12
CA PRO A 139 -14.17 -21.84 -3.00
C PRO A 139 -14.12 -20.35 -3.34
N THR A 140 -13.60 -19.49 -2.47
CA THR A 140 -13.45 -18.05 -2.72
C THR A 140 -12.40 -17.81 -3.79
N TRP A 141 -11.24 -18.47 -3.71
CA TRP A 141 -10.18 -18.28 -4.72
C TRP A 141 -10.60 -18.81 -6.08
N ARG A 142 -11.32 -19.95 -6.11
CA ARG A 142 -11.90 -20.48 -7.34
C ARG A 142 -12.94 -19.53 -7.94
N ALA A 143 -13.82 -18.94 -7.11
CA ALA A 143 -14.81 -17.98 -7.58
C ALA A 143 -14.16 -16.73 -8.20
N ILE A 144 -13.10 -16.20 -7.57
CA ILE A 144 -12.33 -15.07 -8.12
C ILE A 144 -11.67 -15.47 -9.43
N ALA A 145 -11.03 -16.64 -9.49
CA ALA A 145 -10.40 -17.16 -10.71
C ALA A 145 -11.40 -17.29 -11.87
N TYR A 146 -12.60 -17.84 -11.61
CA TYR A 146 -13.68 -17.89 -12.61
C TYR A 146 -14.16 -16.51 -13.02
N ALA A 147 -14.27 -15.56 -12.09
CA ALA A 147 -14.66 -14.19 -12.42
C ALA A 147 -13.65 -13.54 -13.37
N ILE A 148 -12.34 -13.77 -13.16
CA ILE A 148 -11.29 -13.25 -14.05
C ILE A 148 -11.40 -13.85 -15.46
N GLU A 149 -11.66 -15.16 -15.59
CA GLU A 149 -11.87 -15.79 -16.91
C GLU A 149 -13.03 -15.16 -17.70
N GLN A 150 -14.06 -14.67 -17.00
CA GLN A 150 -15.26 -14.11 -17.60
C GLN A 150 -15.15 -12.62 -17.94
N ILE A 151 -14.04 -11.96 -17.58
CA ILE A 151 -13.77 -10.57 -17.99
C ILE A 151 -13.54 -10.55 -19.50
N GLY A 152 -14.43 -9.86 -20.24
CA GLY A 152 -14.44 -9.73 -21.69
C GLY A 152 -13.85 -8.41 -22.17
#